data_AF-A0A962YD89-F1
#
_entry.id   AF-A0A962YD89-F1
#
_cell.length_a   1.000
_cell.length_b   1.000
_cell.length_c   1.000
_cell.angle_alpha   90.00
_cell.angle_beta   90.00
_cell.angle_gamma   90.00
#
_symmetry.space_group_name_H-M   'P 1'
#
loop_
_entity.id
_entity.type
_entity.pdbx_description
1 polymer ?
#
loop_
_entity_poly.entity_id
_entity_poly.type
_entity_poly.pdbx_seq_one_letter_code
_entity_poly.pdbx_strand_id
1 'polypeptide(L)'
;DAVKELSFFGLGESRQGVPAPFHPYYPGDEYAFKYTEYNPDLSQQMLDNVLPNKDDDGFRTLPDGSPLDIEISVVPQFGAWTDIGQLLVENWAEVGVKAHIELRERTQHFAMRPANELMAEIWNEDTTGFPFSGQPKFDPRSDPALTFAPLVAKWYASNGAEGVEPTPEIKRIVDIIDEAKTSARERQIELAQELFRLWADNIWEIGTVGLTPMIQGVLVANDKLRNVPEVAGNDWPLRTPGNTRLEQYFYAP
;
A
#
# COMPACT_ATOMS: atom_id res chain seq x y z
N ASP A 1 10.45 -12.92 -3.19
CA ASP A 1 10.57 -13.81 -4.37
C ASP A 1 9.37 -14.67 -4.69
N ALA A 2 8.88 -15.57 -3.82
CA ALA A 2 7.74 -16.44 -4.15
C ALA A 2 6.50 -15.69 -4.68
N VAL A 3 6.11 -14.60 -4.01
CA VAL A 3 5.03 -13.70 -4.46
C VAL A 3 5.28 -13.15 -5.87
N LYS A 4 6.50 -12.73 -6.17
CA LYS A 4 6.89 -12.18 -7.48
C LYS A 4 6.74 -13.22 -8.59
N GLU A 5 7.24 -14.43 -8.36
CA GLU A 5 7.16 -15.51 -9.35
C GLU A 5 5.72 -15.99 -9.57
N LEU A 6 4.97 -16.23 -8.49
CA LEU A 6 3.65 -16.83 -8.56
C LEU A 6 2.55 -15.85 -8.97
N SER A 7 2.57 -14.63 -8.43
CA SER A 7 1.47 -13.67 -8.59
C SER A 7 1.77 -12.58 -9.63
N PHE A 8 3.05 -12.39 -9.98
CA PHE A 8 3.49 -11.36 -10.94
C PHE A 8 4.31 -11.93 -12.11
N PHE A 9 4.37 -13.26 -12.27
CA PHE A 9 5.09 -13.93 -13.37
C PHE A 9 6.57 -13.52 -13.49
N GLY A 10 7.22 -13.29 -12.34
CA GLY A 10 8.61 -12.86 -12.26
C GLY A 10 8.83 -11.37 -12.54
N LEU A 11 7.76 -10.60 -12.78
CA LEU A 11 7.85 -9.16 -13.05
C LEU A 11 7.88 -8.33 -11.76
N GLY A 12 8.58 -7.20 -11.83
CA GLY A 12 8.75 -6.28 -10.71
C GLY A 12 9.91 -6.66 -9.79
N GLU A 13 9.92 -6.06 -8.62
CA GLU A 13 10.98 -6.24 -7.63
C GLU A 13 10.41 -6.25 -6.21
N SER A 14 11.04 -6.98 -5.28
CA SER A 14 10.66 -6.93 -3.86
C SER A 14 11.10 -5.58 -3.27
N ARG A 15 10.11 -4.78 -2.87
CA ARG A 15 10.30 -3.39 -2.40
C ARG A 15 9.12 -2.88 -1.59
N GLN A 16 9.37 -1.82 -0.82
CA GLN A 16 8.36 -1.03 -0.13
C GLN A 16 7.60 -0.09 -1.07
N GLY A 17 6.44 0.38 -0.60
CA GLY A 17 5.51 1.30 -1.27
C GLY A 17 6.04 2.74 -1.42
N VAL A 18 7.17 2.90 -2.10
CA VAL A 18 7.81 4.20 -2.39
C VAL A 18 7.98 4.41 -3.90
N PRO A 19 8.16 5.65 -4.38
CA PRO A 19 8.25 5.97 -5.82
C PRO A 19 9.32 5.17 -6.55
N ALA A 20 9.17 4.99 -7.87
CA ALA A 20 10.20 4.31 -8.67
C ALA A 20 11.56 5.04 -8.62
N PRO A 21 12.70 4.34 -8.80
CA PRO A 21 14.04 4.94 -8.62
C PRO A 21 14.35 6.09 -9.60
N PHE A 22 13.70 6.11 -10.77
CA PHE A 22 13.83 7.22 -11.73
C PHE A 22 13.00 8.46 -11.34
N HIS A 23 12.07 8.32 -10.39
CA HIS A 23 11.17 9.40 -9.99
C HIS A 23 11.88 10.32 -8.99
N PRO A 24 11.79 11.66 -9.12
CA PRO A 24 12.49 12.59 -8.22
C PRO A 24 12.06 12.47 -6.75
N TYR A 25 10.87 11.92 -6.47
CA TYR A 25 10.39 11.67 -5.12
C TYR A 25 10.99 10.43 -4.46
N TYR A 26 11.83 9.67 -5.17
CA TYR A 26 12.44 8.47 -4.62
C TYR A 26 13.27 8.78 -3.37
N PRO A 27 12.98 8.16 -2.22
CA PRO A 27 13.69 8.45 -0.97
C PRO A 27 15.10 7.84 -0.91
N GLY A 28 15.42 6.88 -1.79
CA GLY A 28 16.67 6.13 -1.83
C GLY A 28 16.46 4.62 -1.58
N ASP A 29 17.46 3.82 -1.96
CA ASP A 29 17.43 2.35 -1.88
C ASP A 29 17.25 1.82 -0.45
N GLU A 30 17.82 2.51 0.54
CA GLU A 30 17.66 2.16 1.95
C GLU A 30 16.18 2.04 2.36
N TYR A 31 15.34 2.94 1.86
CA TYR A 31 13.91 2.97 2.17
C TYR A 31 13.11 2.04 1.26
N ALA A 32 13.50 1.95 -0.02
CA ALA A 32 12.84 1.08 -0.98
C ALA A 32 13.02 -0.40 -0.68
N PHE A 33 14.18 -0.79 -0.15
CA PHE A 33 14.50 -2.18 0.17
C PHE A 33 14.44 -2.49 1.67
N LYS A 34 13.94 -1.55 2.48
CA LYS A 34 13.87 -1.70 3.93
C LYS A 34 13.09 -2.95 4.32
N TYR A 35 13.72 -3.86 5.08
CA TYR A 35 13.13 -5.12 5.55
C TYR A 35 12.51 -5.99 4.45
N THR A 36 13.07 -5.95 3.25
CA THR A 36 12.59 -6.77 2.12
C THR A 36 13.23 -8.15 2.07
N GLU A 37 14.30 -8.37 2.85
CA GLU A 37 14.96 -9.65 2.95
C GLU A 37 14.08 -10.67 3.69
N TYR A 38 13.93 -11.86 3.12
CA TYR A 38 13.27 -12.97 3.79
C TYR A 38 14.22 -13.61 4.81
N ASN A 39 13.99 -13.30 6.09
CA ASN A 39 14.80 -13.79 7.21
C ASN A 39 13.92 -14.20 8.40
N PRO A 40 13.36 -15.43 8.38
CA PRO A 40 12.51 -15.93 9.47
C PRO A 40 13.17 -15.93 10.84
N ASP A 41 14.49 -16.15 10.93
CA ASP A 41 15.23 -16.14 12.19
C ASP A 41 15.24 -14.74 12.82
N LEU A 42 15.52 -13.71 12.02
CA LEU A 42 15.46 -12.32 12.49
C LEU A 42 14.02 -11.92 12.85
N SER A 43 13.03 -12.32 12.03
CA SER A 43 11.62 -12.06 12.34
C SER A 43 11.20 -12.70 13.66
N GLN A 44 11.61 -13.95 13.93
CA GLN A 44 11.37 -14.59 15.22
C GLN A 44 12.02 -13.83 16.36
N GLN A 45 13.29 -13.44 16.22
CA GLN A 45 14.01 -12.66 17.24
C GLN A 45 13.30 -11.34 17.55
N MET A 46 12.83 -10.62 16.53
CA MET A 46 12.09 -9.37 16.71
C MET A 46 10.76 -9.60 17.42
N LEU A 47 10.01 -10.63 16.99
CA LEU A 47 8.72 -10.98 17.57
C LEU A 47 8.85 -11.49 19.03
N ASP A 48 9.93 -12.18 19.38
CA ASP A 48 10.17 -12.64 20.75
C ASP A 48 10.35 -11.47 21.74
N ASN A 49 10.79 -10.30 21.27
CA ASN A 49 10.88 -9.11 22.12
C ASN A 49 9.52 -8.44 22.40
N VAL A 50 8.49 -8.72 21.60
CA VAL A 50 7.18 -8.04 21.69
C VAL A 50 6.04 -8.98 22.06
N LEU A 51 6.07 -10.23 21.58
CA LEU A 51 5.08 -11.28 21.80
C LEU A 51 5.81 -12.62 22.06
N PRO A 52 6.50 -12.77 23.20
CA PRO A 52 7.36 -13.92 23.50
C PRO A 52 6.59 -15.24 23.71
N ASN A 53 5.32 -15.14 24.12
CA ASN A 53 4.54 -16.31 24.51
C ASN A 53 3.92 -16.96 23.28
N LYS A 54 3.83 -18.30 23.31
CA LYS A 54 3.19 -19.12 22.31
C LYS A 54 2.24 -20.13 22.96
N ASP A 55 1.22 -20.57 22.21
CA ASP A 55 0.34 -21.67 22.58
C ASP A 55 0.96 -23.04 22.25
N ASP A 56 0.21 -24.11 22.55
CA ASP A 56 0.65 -25.51 22.32
C ASP A 56 0.81 -25.85 20.83
N ASP A 57 0.18 -25.09 19.94
CA ASP A 57 0.28 -25.24 18.48
C ASP A 57 1.47 -24.41 17.91
N GLY A 58 2.18 -23.65 18.75
CA GLY A 58 3.34 -22.87 18.38
C GLY A 58 3.04 -21.46 17.87
N PHE A 59 1.79 -21.00 17.97
CA PHE A 59 1.39 -19.64 17.58
C PHE A 59 1.49 -18.66 18.75
N ARG A 60 1.83 -17.41 18.45
CA ARG A 60 2.03 -16.35 19.44
C ARG A 60 0.71 -15.96 20.09
N THR A 61 0.76 -15.64 21.38
CA THR A 61 -0.40 -15.15 22.13
C THR A 61 -0.22 -13.67 22.48
N LEU A 62 -1.33 -12.96 22.60
CA LEU A 62 -1.37 -11.61 23.16
C LEU A 62 -0.99 -11.62 24.66
N PRO A 63 -0.67 -10.44 25.25
CA PRO A 63 -0.28 -10.35 26.66
C PRO A 63 -1.33 -10.87 27.65
N ASP A 64 -2.60 -10.90 27.27
CA ASP A 64 -3.70 -11.46 28.07
C ASP A 64 -3.84 -12.98 27.94
N GLY A 65 -2.99 -13.63 27.12
CA GLY A 65 -2.99 -15.06 26.85
C GLY A 65 -3.95 -15.51 25.76
N SER A 66 -4.72 -14.59 25.15
CA SER A 66 -5.55 -14.92 24.00
C SER A 66 -4.70 -15.15 22.74
N PRO A 67 -5.16 -15.99 21.77
CA PRO A 67 -4.43 -16.19 20.52
C PRO A 67 -4.29 -14.89 19.72
N LEU A 68 -3.10 -14.61 19.19
CA LEU A 68 -2.96 -13.64 18.11
C LEU A 68 -3.57 -14.25 16.86
N ASP A 69 -4.53 -13.58 16.22
CA ASP A 69 -5.06 -13.98 14.91
C ASP A 69 -5.34 -12.71 14.09
N ILE A 70 -4.60 -12.54 13.00
CA ILE A 70 -4.71 -11.35 12.14
C ILE A 70 -5.61 -11.68 10.94
N GLU A 71 -6.78 -11.05 10.90
CA GLU A 71 -7.64 -11.08 9.71
C GLU A 71 -7.05 -10.18 8.61
N ILE A 72 -6.81 -10.76 7.42
CA ILE A 72 -6.33 -10.07 6.23
C ILE A 72 -7.48 -9.97 5.22
N SER A 73 -8.05 -8.78 5.10
CA SER A 73 -9.15 -8.53 4.17
C SER A 73 -8.65 -8.42 2.72
N VAL A 74 -9.32 -9.13 1.80
CA VAL A 74 -9.00 -9.09 0.36
C VAL A 74 -10.24 -8.92 -0.50
N VAL A 75 -10.09 -8.20 -1.61
CA VAL A 75 -11.15 -7.99 -2.61
C VAL A 75 -10.68 -8.58 -3.95
N PRO A 76 -11.06 -9.83 -4.29
CA PRO A 76 -10.49 -10.57 -5.41
C PRO A 76 -10.67 -9.92 -6.79
N GLN A 77 -11.61 -8.97 -6.92
CA GLN A 77 -11.88 -8.26 -8.18
C GLN A 77 -10.72 -7.37 -8.64
N PHE A 78 -9.77 -7.02 -7.76
CA PHE A 78 -8.71 -6.04 -8.05
C PHE A 78 -7.32 -6.64 -8.25
N GLY A 79 -7.15 -7.94 -8.07
CA GLY A 79 -5.85 -8.59 -8.23
C GLY A 79 -5.82 -9.97 -7.60
N ALA A 80 -4.66 -10.62 -7.69
CA ALA A 80 -4.40 -11.92 -7.09
C ALA A 80 -4.19 -11.85 -5.56
N TRP A 81 -4.96 -10.99 -4.87
CA TRP A 81 -4.78 -10.72 -3.44
C TRP A 81 -4.98 -11.95 -2.57
N THR A 82 -5.88 -12.85 -2.97
CA THR A 82 -6.10 -14.13 -2.27
C THR A 82 -4.86 -15.01 -2.34
N ASP A 83 -4.26 -15.18 -3.52
CA ASP A 83 -3.07 -16.03 -3.68
C ASP A 83 -1.86 -15.43 -2.94
N ILE A 84 -1.69 -14.11 -3.02
CA ILE A 84 -0.64 -13.38 -2.27
C ILE A 84 -0.86 -13.56 -0.76
N GLY A 85 -2.09 -13.38 -0.29
CA GLY A 85 -2.44 -13.54 1.12
C GLY A 85 -2.19 -14.95 1.63
N GLN A 86 -2.39 -15.99 0.81
CA GLN A 86 -2.15 -17.38 1.23
C GLN A 86 -0.66 -17.60 1.49
N LEU A 87 0.20 -17.11 0.60
CA LEU A 87 1.65 -17.15 0.80
C LEU A 87 2.07 -16.37 2.05
N LEU A 88 1.44 -15.23 2.33
CA LEU A 88 1.73 -14.45 3.54
C LEU A 88 1.32 -15.21 4.81
N VAL A 89 0.12 -15.81 4.84
CA VAL A 89 -0.36 -16.63 5.96
C VAL A 89 0.58 -17.81 6.23
N GLU A 90 1.02 -18.51 5.18
CA GLU A 90 1.98 -19.61 5.30
C GLU A 90 3.32 -19.13 5.87
N ASN A 91 3.91 -18.06 5.33
CA ASN A 91 5.18 -17.50 5.81
C ASN A 91 5.08 -16.95 7.25
N TRP A 92 3.94 -16.37 7.63
CA TRP A 92 3.72 -15.85 8.99
C TRP A 92 3.58 -16.97 10.00
N ALA A 93 2.97 -18.11 9.62
CA ALA A 93 2.88 -19.28 10.47
C ALA A 93 4.26 -19.83 10.85
N GLU A 94 5.26 -19.77 9.96
CA GLU A 94 6.64 -20.21 10.23
C GLU A 94 7.30 -19.45 11.40
N VAL A 95 6.88 -18.21 11.64
CA VAL A 95 7.38 -17.37 12.75
C VAL A 95 6.39 -17.29 13.92
N GLY A 96 5.35 -18.12 13.90
CA GLY A 96 4.32 -18.25 14.92
C GLY A 96 3.25 -17.16 14.87
N VAL A 97 3.11 -16.41 13.78
CA VAL A 97 2.02 -15.43 13.61
C VAL A 97 0.87 -16.10 12.89
N LYS A 98 -0.25 -16.28 13.58
CA LYS A 98 -1.46 -16.79 12.95
C LYS A 98 -2.20 -15.65 12.24
N ALA A 99 -2.64 -15.94 11.03
CA ALA A 99 -3.46 -15.04 10.23
C ALA A 99 -4.39 -15.85 9.34
N HIS A 100 -5.43 -15.21 8.84
CA HIS A 100 -6.35 -15.79 7.87
C HIS A 100 -6.86 -14.72 6.91
N ILE A 101 -7.28 -15.16 5.72
CA ILE A 101 -7.79 -14.27 4.69
C ILE A 101 -9.32 -14.24 4.76
N GLU A 102 -9.88 -13.03 4.74
CA GLU A 102 -11.32 -12.83 4.58
C GLU A 102 -11.62 -12.22 3.22
N LEU A 103 -12.35 -12.97 2.38
CA LEU A 103 -12.75 -12.51 1.04
C LEU A 103 -13.99 -11.64 1.15
N ARG A 104 -13.90 -10.39 0.68
CA ARG A 104 -15.00 -9.44 0.74
C ARG A 104 -15.39 -8.92 -0.64
N GLU A 105 -16.68 -8.61 -0.77
CA GLU A 105 -17.17 -7.81 -1.89
C GLU A 105 -16.74 -6.35 -1.72
N ARG A 106 -16.44 -5.67 -2.82
CA ARG A 106 -15.88 -4.31 -2.85
C ARG A 106 -16.67 -3.31 -2.00
N THR A 107 -18.00 -3.28 -2.12
CA THR A 107 -18.85 -2.31 -1.43
C THR A 107 -18.80 -2.53 0.08
N GLN A 108 -18.88 -3.79 0.52
CA GLN A 108 -18.73 -4.15 1.92
C GLN A 108 -17.34 -3.76 2.44
N HIS A 109 -16.26 -4.15 1.76
CA HIS A 109 -14.88 -3.81 2.17
C HIS A 109 -14.68 -2.30 2.30
N PHE A 110 -15.16 -1.52 1.33
CA PHE A 110 -14.99 -0.07 1.32
C PHE A 110 -15.80 0.62 2.43
N ALA A 111 -16.92 0.05 2.85
CA ALA A 111 -17.67 0.56 4.00
C ALA A 111 -16.94 0.29 5.34
N MET A 112 -16.23 -0.83 5.44
CA MET A 112 -15.51 -1.23 6.66
C MET A 112 -14.24 -0.40 6.93
N ARG A 113 -13.56 0.08 5.88
CA ARG A 113 -12.35 0.94 5.99
C ARG A 113 -12.56 2.16 6.89
N PRO A 114 -13.46 3.12 6.56
CA PRO A 114 -13.66 4.30 7.38
C PRO A 114 -14.37 3.97 8.72
N ALA A 115 -15.04 2.82 8.82
CA ALA A 115 -15.64 2.34 10.06
C ALA A 115 -14.61 1.77 11.05
N ASN A 116 -13.33 1.64 10.66
CA ASN A 116 -12.27 1.03 11.45
C ASN A 116 -12.60 -0.42 11.86
N GLU A 117 -13.19 -1.18 10.92
CA GLU A 117 -13.61 -2.57 11.12
C GLU A 117 -12.69 -3.60 10.44
N LEU A 118 -11.62 -3.14 9.78
CA LEU A 118 -10.59 -3.99 9.17
C LEU A 118 -9.35 -4.05 10.06
N MET A 119 -8.80 -5.25 10.29
CA MET A 119 -7.52 -5.41 11.00
C MET A 119 -6.34 -5.13 10.06
N ALA A 120 -6.31 -5.81 8.91
CA ALA A 120 -5.34 -5.60 7.84
C ALA A 120 -6.01 -5.75 6.48
N GLU A 121 -5.39 -5.21 5.43
CA GLU A 121 -5.81 -5.44 4.05
C GLU A 121 -4.63 -5.67 3.13
N ILE A 122 -4.85 -6.42 2.06
CA ILE A 122 -3.96 -6.42 0.90
C ILE A 122 -4.60 -5.54 -0.16
N TRP A 123 -3.85 -4.54 -0.61
CA TRP A 123 -4.25 -3.65 -1.69
C TRP A 123 -3.05 -3.36 -2.59
N ASN A 124 -3.29 -2.83 -3.78
CA ASN A 124 -2.20 -2.30 -4.60
C ASN A 124 -1.71 -0.97 -4.01
N GLU A 125 -0.43 -0.65 -4.18
CA GLU A 125 0.10 0.69 -3.87
C GLU A 125 0.21 1.50 -5.16
N ASP A 126 -0.44 2.66 -5.20
CA ASP A 126 -0.48 3.57 -6.36
C ASP A 126 -0.40 5.01 -5.85
N THR A 127 -0.38 6.04 -6.70
CA THR A 127 -0.20 7.43 -6.24
C THR A 127 1.18 7.80 -5.68
N THR A 128 2.17 6.90 -5.60
CA THR A 128 3.54 7.25 -5.14
C THR A 128 4.18 8.35 -6.01
N GLY A 129 3.81 8.44 -7.30
CA GLY A 129 4.23 9.52 -8.19
C GLY A 129 3.45 10.84 -8.01
N PHE A 130 2.33 10.79 -7.28
CA PHE A 130 1.33 11.85 -7.15
C PHE A 130 0.91 12.11 -5.69
N PRO A 131 1.82 12.14 -4.70
CA PRO A 131 1.48 12.17 -3.27
C PRO A 131 0.79 13.46 -2.80
N PHE A 132 0.70 14.49 -3.64
CA PHE A 132 0.17 15.80 -3.29
C PHE A 132 -1.04 16.23 -4.15
N SER A 133 -1.57 15.33 -4.98
CA SER A 133 -2.68 15.64 -5.89
C SER A 133 -3.81 14.63 -5.75
N GLY A 134 -5.05 15.09 -5.97
CA GLY A 134 -6.23 14.23 -5.87
C GLY A 134 -6.44 13.73 -4.44
N GLN A 135 -6.49 12.42 -4.28
CA GLN A 135 -6.70 11.71 -3.01
C GLN A 135 -5.51 10.76 -2.78
N PRO A 136 -4.37 11.28 -2.29
CA PRO A 136 -3.17 10.49 -2.12
C PRO A 136 -3.34 9.48 -0.98
N LYS A 137 -2.88 8.25 -1.17
CA LYS A 137 -3.03 7.16 -0.18
C LYS A 137 -2.34 7.42 1.15
N PHE A 138 -1.28 8.23 1.13
CA PHE A 138 -0.45 8.56 2.27
C PHE A 138 -1.10 9.61 3.20
N ASP A 139 -2.11 10.37 2.74
CA ASP A 139 -2.84 11.29 3.60
C ASP A 139 -3.91 10.52 4.40
N PRO A 140 -3.84 10.47 5.74
CA PRO A 140 -4.87 9.82 6.54
C PRO A 140 -6.26 10.47 6.36
N ARG A 141 -6.35 11.67 5.77
CA ARG A 141 -7.61 12.39 5.51
C ARG A 141 -8.23 12.05 4.15
N SER A 142 -7.58 11.23 3.32
CA SER A 142 -8.10 10.84 2.01
C SER A 142 -9.33 9.93 2.10
N ASP A 143 -10.24 10.02 1.12
CA ASP A 143 -11.38 9.11 0.96
C ASP A 143 -11.63 8.85 -0.54
N PRO A 144 -11.48 7.61 -1.05
CA PRO A 144 -11.22 6.38 -0.32
C PRO A 144 -9.82 6.35 0.31
N ALA A 145 -9.78 5.97 1.59
CA ALA A 145 -8.54 5.75 2.34
C ALA A 145 -7.99 4.33 2.10
N LEU A 146 -6.76 4.11 2.53
CA LEU A 146 -6.27 2.78 2.93
C LEU A 146 -6.92 2.39 4.28
N THR A 147 -6.66 1.18 4.77
CA THR A 147 -6.94 0.80 6.18
C THR A 147 -6.06 1.58 7.20
N PHE A 148 -5.26 2.54 6.73
CA PHE A 148 -4.38 3.37 7.55
C PHE A 148 -5.12 4.51 8.27
N ALA A 149 -4.98 4.53 9.61
CA ALA A 149 -5.34 5.64 10.49
C ALA A 149 -6.77 6.26 10.34
N PRO A 150 -7.85 5.47 10.18
CA PRO A 150 -9.21 6.01 9.99
C PRO A 150 -9.70 6.85 11.20
N LEU A 151 -9.27 6.53 12.42
CA LEU A 151 -9.60 7.32 13.60
C LEU A 151 -8.87 8.67 13.66
N VAL A 152 -7.70 8.78 13.01
CA VAL A 152 -7.01 10.07 12.82
C VAL A 152 -7.74 10.91 11.77
N ALA A 153 -8.21 10.28 10.69
CA ALA A 153 -9.07 10.93 9.71
C ALA A 153 -10.29 11.58 10.40
N LYS A 154 -10.93 10.82 11.29
CA LYS A 154 -12.06 11.26 12.11
C LYS A 154 -11.71 12.42 13.05
N TRP A 155 -10.51 12.40 13.62
CA TRP A 155 -9.99 13.50 14.45
C TRP A 155 -9.85 14.80 13.67
N TYR A 156 -9.26 14.76 12.48
CA TYR A 156 -9.18 15.94 11.62
C TYR A 156 -10.56 16.41 11.15
N ALA A 157 -11.44 15.50 10.71
CA ALA A 157 -12.78 15.85 10.23
C ALA A 157 -13.66 16.50 11.30
N SER A 158 -13.47 16.13 12.57
CA SER A 158 -14.22 16.64 13.71
C SER A 158 -13.56 17.83 14.41
N ASN A 159 -12.45 18.36 13.89
CA ASN A 159 -11.62 19.37 14.56
C ASN A 159 -11.20 18.95 15.99
N GLY A 160 -10.88 17.67 16.16
CA GLY A 160 -10.38 17.09 17.40
C GLY A 160 -11.44 16.67 18.42
N ALA A 161 -12.73 16.71 18.07
CA ALA A 161 -13.81 16.32 18.97
C ALA A 161 -14.01 14.80 19.07
N GLU A 162 -13.70 14.04 18.01
CA GLU A 162 -13.90 12.58 17.92
C GLU A 162 -12.69 11.89 17.27
N GLY A 163 -12.44 10.62 17.59
CA GLY A 163 -11.34 9.86 17.00
C GLY A 163 -10.08 9.89 17.85
N VAL A 164 -8.91 9.75 17.23
CA VAL A 164 -7.61 9.66 17.91
C VAL A 164 -6.69 10.76 17.37
N GLU A 165 -6.08 11.52 18.29
CA GLU A 165 -5.10 12.54 17.93
C GLU A 165 -3.91 11.90 17.19
N PRO A 166 -3.43 12.47 16.08
CA PRO A 166 -2.30 11.91 15.33
C PRO A 166 -1.02 11.87 16.18
N THR A 167 -0.24 10.80 16.01
CA THR A 167 1.15 10.80 16.52
C THR A 167 1.98 11.89 15.80
N PRO A 168 3.13 12.32 16.36
CA PRO A 168 3.99 13.31 15.71
C PRO A 168 4.33 12.97 14.25
N GLU A 169 4.55 11.69 13.94
CA GLU A 169 4.91 11.20 12.61
C GLU A 169 3.73 11.30 11.64
N ILE A 170 2.53 10.88 12.05
CA ILE A 170 1.32 11.00 11.22
C ILE A 170 0.93 12.47 11.03
N LYS A 171 1.06 13.29 12.08
CA LYS A 171 0.87 14.74 11.98
C LYS A 171 1.86 15.35 10.98
N ARG A 172 3.12 14.89 10.99
CA ARG A 172 4.13 15.37 10.04
C ARG A 172 3.77 15.03 8.60
N ILE A 173 3.18 13.87 8.33
CA ILE A 173 2.65 13.55 6.99
C ILE A 173 1.61 14.59 6.56
N VAL A 174 0.65 14.89 7.43
CA VAL A 174 -0.39 15.89 7.14
C VAL A 174 0.22 17.27 6.87
N ASP A 175 1.17 17.70 7.71
CA ASP A 175 1.88 18.97 7.55
C ASP A 175 2.65 19.02 6.21
N ILE A 176 3.33 17.93 5.83
CA ILE A 176 4.03 17.79 4.55
C ILE A 176 3.07 17.96 3.37
N ILE A 177 1.93 17.28 3.41
CA ILE A 177 0.96 17.27 2.31
C ILE A 177 0.34 18.66 2.13
N ASP A 178 0.01 19.35 3.22
CA ASP A 178 -0.56 20.70 3.16
C ASP A 178 0.46 21.75 2.69
N GLU A 179 1.72 21.65 3.13
CA GLU A 179 2.81 22.50 2.63
C GLU A 179 3.07 22.27 1.14
N ALA A 180 3.14 21.00 0.71
CA ALA A 180 3.48 20.62 -0.65
C ALA A 180 2.47 21.12 -1.69
N LYS A 181 1.17 21.17 -1.35
CA LYS A 181 0.09 21.67 -2.23
C LYS A 181 0.29 23.11 -2.69
N THR A 182 1.04 23.92 -1.94
CA THR A 182 1.29 25.34 -2.25
C THR A 182 2.77 25.66 -2.54
N SER A 183 3.62 24.63 -2.51
CA SER A 183 5.06 24.76 -2.68
C SER A 183 5.50 24.71 -4.14
N ALA A 184 6.66 25.32 -4.42
CA ALA A 184 7.36 25.16 -5.70
C ALA A 184 7.87 23.73 -5.88
N ARG A 185 8.21 23.36 -7.12
CA ARG A 185 8.58 22.00 -7.53
C ARG A 185 9.73 21.44 -6.70
N GLU A 186 10.77 22.22 -6.48
CA GLU A 186 11.98 21.83 -5.76
C GLU A 186 11.63 21.48 -4.30
N ARG A 187 10.81 22.31 -3.66
CA ARG A 187 10.34 22.07 -2.30
C ARG A 187 9.42 20.85 -2.20
N GLN A 188 8.56 20.63 -3.19
CA GLN A 188 7.76 19.40 -3.28
C GLN A 188 8.63 18.14 -3.34
N ILE A 189 9.79 18.19 -4.01
CA ILE A 189 10.71 17.04 -4.08
C ILE A 189 11.24 16.70 -2.70
N GLU A 190 11.74 17.69 -1.96
CA GLU A 190 12.25 17.51 -0.60
C GLU A 190 11.17 16.94 0.34
N LEU A 191 9.98 17.53 0.28
CA LEU A 191 8.83 17.11 1.08
C LEU A 191 8.38 15.68 0.75
N ALA A 192 8.38 15.29 -0.53
CA ALA A 192 7.99 13.94 -0.92
C ALA A 192 9.02 12.90 -0.46
N GLN A 193 10.32 13.21 -0.59
CA GLN A 193 11.36 12.34 -0.08
C GLN A 193 11.22 12.17 1.43
N GLU A 194 10.98 13.24 2.19
CA GLU A 194 10.70 13.16 3.63
C GLU A 194 9.47 12.29 3.95
N LEU A 195 8.36 12.49 3.22
CA LEU A 195 7.14 11.69 3.34
C LEU A 195 7.43 10.19 3.21
N PHE A 196 8.12 9.78 2.14
CA PHE A 196 8.37 8.37 1.88
C PHE A 196 9.40 7.75 2.82
N ARG A 197 10.33 8.56 3.37
CA ARG A 197 11.21 8.12 4.46
C ARG A 197 10.40 7.82 5.71
N LEU A 198 9.53 8.75 6.13
CA LEU A 198 8.63 8.54 7.27
C LEU A 198 7.75 7.31 7.09
N TRP A 199 7.17 7.15 5.89
CA TRP A 199 6.31 6.00 5.57
C TRP A 199 7.05 4.66 5.71
N ALA A 200 8.22 4.56 5.08
CA ALA A 200 9.04 3.35 5.14
C ALA A 200 9.67 3.12 6.52
N ASP A 201 9.99 4.17 7.28
CA ASP A 201 10.57 4.03 8.62
C ASP A 201 9.58 3.48 9.64
N ASN A 202 8.31 3.86 9.52
CA ASN A 202 7.26 3.46 10.45
C ASN A 202 6.53 2.16 10.06
N ILE A 203 6.73 1.65 8.84
CA ILE A 203 6.13 0.39 8.36
C ILE A 203 4.60 0.40 8.54
N TRP A 204 3.94 1.51 8.16
CA TRP A 204 2.47 1.59 8.12
C TRP A 204 1.86 0.74 7.00
N GLU A 205 2.71 0.29 6.08
CA GLU A 205 2.44 -0.65 5.01
C GLU A 205 3.64 -1.61 4.90
N ILE A 206 3.39 -2.86 4.51
CA ILE A 206 4.43 -3.84 4.21
C ILE A 206 4.36 -4.17 2.72
N GLY A 207 5.29 -3.63 1.95
CA GLY A 207 5.39 -3.90 0.52
C GLY A 207 5.88 -5.33 0.24
N THR A 208 5.33 -5.96 -0.80
CA THR A 208 5.73 -7.31 -1.24
C THR A 208 6.48 -7.28 -2.56
N VAL A 209 5.85 -6.73 -3.60
CA VAL A 209 6.41 -6.55 -4.95
C VAL A 209 5.90 -5.23 -5.53
N GLY A 210 6.82 -4.40 -6.01
CA GLY A 210 6.51 -3.14 -6.69
C GLY A 210 7.05 -3.11 -8.12
N LEU A 211 6.80 -2.00 -8.81
CA LEU A 211 7.14 -1.79 -10.23
C LEU A 211 6.53 -2.83 -11.18
N THR A 212 5.35 -3.35 -10.83
CA THR A 212 4.62 -4.31 -11.65
C THR A 212 3.62 -3.58 -12.55
N PRO A 213 3.23 -4.15 -13.71
CA PRO A 213 2.20 -3.57 -14.55
C PRO A 213 0.78 -3.72 -13.97
N MET A 214 0.61 -4.37 -12.81
CA MET A 214 -0.71 -4.78 -12.28
C MET A 214 -1.62 -3.59 -11.92
N ILE A 215 -1.06 -2.42 -11.56
CA ILE A 215 -1.80 -1.28 -10.99
C ILE A 215 -3.09 -0.92 -11.78
N GLN A 216 -2.97 -0.64 -13.07
CA GLN A 216 -4.10 -0.49 -14.02
C GLN A 216 -3.97 -1.46 -15.22
N GLY A 217 -3.15 -2.50 -15.07
CA GLY A 217 -2.89 -3.49 -16.11
C GLY A 217 -1.98 -3.00 -17.25
N VAL A 218 -2.00 -3.74 -18.35
CA VAL A 218 -1.27 -3.43 -19.58
C VAL A 218 -2.21 -2.86 -20.64
N LEU A 219 -1.72 -1.93 -21.45
CA LEU A 219 -2.47 -1.46 -22.61
C LEU A 219 -2.41 -2.50 -23.73
N VAL A 220 -3.59 -2.93 -24.18
CA VAL A 220 -3.76 -3.77 -25.36
C VAL A 220 -4.63 -3.01 -26.35
N ALA A 221 -4.09 -2.75 -27.54
CA ALA A 221 -4.78 -2.04 -28.60
C ALA A 221 -4.93 -2.93 -29.83
N ASN A 222 -6.06 -2.80 -30.52
CA ASN A 222 -6.25 -3.44 -31.81
C ASN A 222 -5.31 -2.82 -32.85
N ASP A 223 -4.72 -3.64 -33.73
CA ASP A 223 -3.80 -3.18 -34.78
C ASP A 223 -4.39 -2.16 -35.76
N LYS A 224 -5.72 -2.02 -35.84
CA LYS A 224 -6.40 -1.01 -36.66
C LYS A 224 -6.75 0.27 -35.88
N LEU A 225 -6.67 0.23 -34.56
CA LEU A 225 -6.88 1.41 -33.71
C LEU A 225 -5.60 2.27 -33.76
N ARG A 226 -5.75 3.51 -34.19
CA ARG A 226 -4.69 4.50 -34.36
C ARG A 226 -4.80 5.58 -33.31
N ASN A 227 -3.73 6.37 -33.18
CA ASN A 227 -3.57 7.41 -32.16
C ASN A 227 -3.52 6.88 -30.71
N VAL A 228 -3.31 5.58 -30.50
CA VAL A 228 -2.98 5.03 -29.18
C VAL A 228 -1.49 5.28 -28.93
N PRO A 229 -1.10 5.94 -27.81
CA PRO A 229 0.31 6.13 -27.49
C PRO A 229 0.97 4.79 -27.15
N GLU A 230 2.25 4.66 -27.51
CA GLU A 230 3.05 3.48 -27.17
C GLU A 230 3.28 3.32 -25.67
N VAL A 231 3.28 4.44 -24.93
CA VAL A 231 3.48 4.50 -23.49
C VAL A 231 2.38 5.35 -22.87
N ALA A 232 1.77 4.84 -21.80
CA ALA A 232 0.86 5.58 -20.95
C ALA A 232 1.33 5.50 -19.50
N GLY A 233 1.05 6.55 -18.73
CA GLY A 233 1.19 6.46 -17.28
C GLY A 233 0.22 5.41 -16.74
N ASN A 234 0.69 4.57 -15.81
CA ASN A 234 -0.06 3.48 -15.20
C ASN A 234 -0.30 3.80 -13.73
N ASP A 235 -1.33 4.59 -13.47
CA ASP A 235 -1.69 5.01 -12.10
C ASP A 235 -3.18 5.36 -12.02
N TRP A 236 -3.76 5.24 -10.82
CA TRP A 236 -5.17 5.55 -10.57
C TRP A 236 -5.50 7.05 -10.70
N PRO A 237 -4.69 8.01 -10.19
CA PRO A 237 -4.95 9.44 -10.34
C PRO A 237 -4.97 9.90 -11.80
N LEU A 238 -4.25 9.20 -12.68
CA LEU A 238 -4.23 9.44 -14.12
C LEU A 238 -5.48 8.94 -14.83
N ARG A 239 -6.36 8.21 -14.12
CA ARG A 239 -7.57 7.57 -14.65
C ARG A 239 -7.28 6.68 -15.84
N THR A 240 -6.11 6.05 -15.87
CA THR A 240 -5.61 5.22 -16.97
C THR A 240 -6.71 4.26 -17.47
N PRO A 241 -7.02 4.24 -18.79
CA PRO A 241 -6.33 4.92 -19.90
C PRO A 241 -6.76 6.37 -20.18
N GLY A 242 -7.51 7.05 -19.31
CA GLY A 242 -7.99 8.42 -19.52
C GLY A 242 -6.89 9.47 -19.80
N ASN A 243 -5.68 9.25 -19.30
CA ASN A 243 -4.50 10.10 -19.58
C ASN A 243 -3.98 10.02 -21.03
N THR A 244 -4.45 9.07 -21.82
CA THR A 244 -3.98 8.87 -23.21
C THR A 244 -4.78 9.64 -24.26
N ARG A 245 -5.76 10.46 -23.84
CA ARG A 245 -6.64 11.24 -24.74
C ARG A 245 -7.46 10.33 -25.66
N LEU A 246 -8.25 9.44 -25.06
CA LEU A 246 -9.11 8.48 -25.77
C LEU A 246 -9.98 9.11 -26.87
N GLU A 247 -10.36 10.38 -26.71
CA GLU A 247 -11.11 11.17 -27.70
C GLU A 247 -10.38 11.36 -29.04
N GLN A 248 -9.06 11.11 -29.08
CA GLN A 248 -8.23 11.22 -30.29
C GLN A 248 -8.06 9.89 -31.02
N TYR A 249 -8.54 8.78 -30.45
CA TYR A 249 -8.41 7.46 -31.03
C TYR A 249 -9.34 7.29 -32.23
N PHE A 250 -8.89 6.57 -33.26
CA PHE A 250 -9.72 6.28 -34.43
C PHE A 250 -9.35 4.95 -35.07
N TYR A 251 -10.32 4.30 -35.71
CA TYR A 251 -10.03 3.15 -36.56
C TYR A 251 -9.56 3.63 -37.93
N ALA A 252 -8.40 3.11 -38.36
CA ALA A 252 -8.01 3.24 -39.76
C ALA A 252 -9.06 2.51 -40.63
N PRO A 253 -9.39 3.06 -41.82
CA PRO A 253 -10.31 2.43 -42.77
C PRO A 253 -9.84 1.04 -43.23
#